data_AF-A0A327SYX7-F1
#
_entry.id   AF-A0A327SYX7-F1
#
_cell.length_a   1.000
_cell.length_b   1.000
_cell.length_c   1.000
_cell.angle_alpha   90.00
_cell.angle_beta   90.00
_cell.angle_gamma   90.00
#
_symmetry.space_group_name_H-M   'P 1'
#
loop_
_entity.id
_entity.type
_entity.pdbx_description
1 polymer ?
#
loop_
_entity_poly.entity_id
_entity_poly.type
_entity_poly.pdbx_seq_one_letter_code
_entity_poly.pdbx_strand_id
1 'polypeptide(L)'
;MGSMDHFSFGWLTPLLSYAMACAGAALGLRCTLRALSATGASRRNWLLTAAAAAIGSGIWTMHFVAMFGFTVDGTALRYDVPLTVLSLLVAVAVVGLGVFVVGYGRHRGRSLLLGGLTTGSGVAGMHYLGMAAVRIHGELRYQAGTVALSVLIAVGAATAALWAAVTIRNAYAAAAAALVMGVAVSCTHYTGMAAVHVHMAPARTGLGGATPLEFVFPLAVGLGSFLFLASAFVALSPTAQEHAAYREAGELAVEELGRAA
;
A
#
# COMPACT_ATOMS: atom_id res chain seq x y z
N MET A 1 4.95 -32.58 6.19
CA MET A 1 4.62 -31.14 6.36
C MET A 1 5.84 -30.37 5.93
N GLY A 2 5.72 -29.40 5.01
CA GLY A 2 6.84 -28.51 4.71
C GLY A 2 6.94 -27.45 5.80
N SER A 3 8.13 -27.23 6.35
CA SER A 3 8.41 -26.05 7.18
C SER A 3 8.31 -24.79 6.31
N MET A 4 7.73 -23.74 6.87
CA MET A 4 7.66 -22.42 6.26
C MET A 4 8.63 -21.52 7.01
N ASP A 5 9.64 -21.00 6.32
CA ASP A 5 10.50 -19.96 6.86
C ASP A 5 10.03 -18.61 6.31
N HIS A 6 9.74 -17.68 7.23
CA HIS A 6 9.41 -16.28 6.91
C HIS A 6 10.65 -15.37 6.94
N PHE A 7 11.81 -15.94 7.28
CA PHE A 7 13.08 -15.25 7.53
C PHE A 7 14.23 -15.82 6.71
N SER A 8 13.96 -16.29 5.50
CA SER A 8 14.99 -16.91 4.65
C SER A 8 16.16 -15.97 4.33
N PHE A 9 15.94 -14.66 4.43
CA PHE A 9 16.95 -13.59 4.34
C PHE A 9 17.15 -12.84 5.68
N GLY A 10 16.77 -13.44 6.81
CA GLY A 10 16.76 -12.81 8.13
C GLY A 10 15.71 -11.71 8.28
N TRP A 11 15.97 -10.75 9.17
CA TRP A 11 15.07 -9.62 9.45
C TRP A 11 14.97 -8.59 8.31
N LEU A 12 15.81 -8.70 7.28
CA LEU A 12 15.89 -7.72 6.20
C LEU A 12 14.58 -7.60 5.40
N THR A 13 13.99 -8.72 5.01
CA THR A 13 12.75 -8.75 4.21
C THR A 13 11.56 -8.17 4.98
N PRO A 14 11.29 -8.53 6.25
CA PRO A 14 10.29 -7.86 7.08
C PRO A 14 10.51 -6.36 7.26
N LEU A 15 11.76 -5.93 7.48
CA LEU A 15 12.08 -4.52 7.69
C LEU A 15 11.88 -3.69 6.41
N LEU A 16 12.34 -4.20 5.26
CA LEU A 16 12.12 -3.55 3.97
C LEU A 16 10.63 -3.49 3.63
N SER A 17 9.91 -4.59 3.83
CA SER A 17 8.46 -4.65 3.65
C SER A 17 7.75 -3.59 4.51
N TYR A 18 8.08 -3.51 5.79
CA TYR A 18 7.55 -2.50 6.70
C TYR A 18 7.90 -1.07 6.27
N ALA A 19 9.14 -0.83 5.82
CA ALA A 19 9.56 0.48 5.31
C ALA A 19 8.73 0.91 4.08
N MET A 20 8.48 -0.03 3.15
CA MET A 20 7.62 0.21 1.98
C MET A 20 6.18 0.51 2.39
N ALA A 21 5.65 -0.20 3.41
CA ALA A 21 4.33 0.06 3.97
C ALA A 21 4.23 1.48 4.55
N CYS A 22 5.23 1.89 5.34
CA CYS A 22 5.29 3.21 5.94
C CYS A 22 5.39 4.32 4.90
N ALA A 23 6.25 4.14 3.88
CA ALA A 23 6.42 5.10 2.80
C ALA A 23 5.13 5.26 1.98
N GLY A 24 4.46 4.14 1.65
CA GLY A 24 3.16 4.15 1.01
C GLY A 24 2.12 4.89 1.86
N ALA A 25 2.00 4.53 3.15
CA ALA A 25 1.10 5.20 4.09
C ALA A 25 1.32 6.72 4.17
N ALA A 26 2.58 7.15 4.28
CA ALA A 26 2.95 8.55 4.36
C ALA A 26 2.59 9.31 3.06
N LEU A 27 2.90 8.73 1.90
CA LEU A 27 2.56 9.32 0.61
C LEU A 27 1.04 9.44 0.43
N GLY A 28 0.29 8.40 0.82
CA GLY A 28 -1.17 8.36 0.66
C GLY A 28 -1.87 9.37 1.53
N LEU A 29 -1.40 9.49 2.76
CA LEU A 29 -1.84 10.51 3.71
C LEU A 29 -1.61 11.92 3.15
N ARG A 30 -0.39 12.22 2.68
CA ARG A 30 -0.04 13.54 2.11
C ARG A 30 -0.85 13.87 0.85
N CYS A 31 -0.99 12.92 -0.08
CA CYS A 31 -1.78 13.11 -1.29
C CYS A 31 -3.27 13.30 -0.99
N THR A 32 -3.83 12.55 -0.03
CA THR A 32 -5.22 12.71 0.41
C THR A 32 -5.45 14.07 1.06
N LEU A 33 -4.53 14.52 1.93
CA LEU A 33 -4.61 15.85 2.54
C LEU A 33 -4.57 16.97 1.49
N ARG A 34 -3.69 16.86 0.48
CA ARG A 34 -3.63 17.81 -0.64
C ARG A 34 -4.90 17.80 -1.47
N ALA A 35 -5.47 16.62 -1.72
CA ALA A 35 -6.74 16.50 -2.41
C ALA A 35 -7.88 17.20 -1.66
N LEU A 36 -7.91 17.11 -0.34
CA LEU A 36 -8.93 17.78 0.49
C LEU A 36 -8.82 19.31 0.47
N SER A 37 -7.62 19.85 0.23
CA SER A 37 -7.40 21.30 0.03
C SER A 37 -7.60 21.79 -1.41
N ALA A 38 -7.74 20.88 -2.39
CA ALA A 38 -7.87 21.21 -3.80
C ALA A 38 -9.33 21.18 -4.28
N THR A 39 -9.62 21.87 -5.38
CA THR A 39 -10.94 21.88 -6.04
C THR A 39 -10.84 21.33 -7.47
N GLY A 40 -11.98 20.89 -8.02
CA GLY A 40 -12.10 20.45 -9.42
C GLY A 40 -11.17 19.30 -9.83
N ALA A 41 -10.50 19.45 -10.98
CA ALA A 41 -9.62 18.44 -11.56
C ALA A 41 -8.37 18.16 -10.71
N SER A 42 -7.85 19.18 -10.01
CA SER A 42 -6.67 19.03 -9.14
C SER A 42 -6.94 18.05 -8.00
N ARG A 43 -8.12 18.13 -7.37
CA ARG A 43 -8.56 17.16 -6.35
C ARG A 43 -8.60 15.74 -6.87
N ARG A 44 -9.17 15.53 -8.06
CA ARG A 44 -9.24 14.20 -8.68
C ARG A 44 -7.85 13.64 -8.95
N ASN A 45 -6.95 14.45 -9.51
CA ASN A 45 -5.58 14.02 -9.80
C ASN A 45 -4.81 13.65 -8.52
N TRP A 46 -4.93 14.42 -7.44
CA TRP A 46 -4.31 14.07 -6.15
C TRP A 46 -4.87 12.77 -5.55
N LEU A 47 -6.17 12.51 -5.67
CA LEU A 47 -6.77 11.24 -5.23
C LEU A 47 -6.34 10.05 -6.10
N LEU A 48 -6.20 10.24 -7.42
CA LEU A 48 -5.67 9.21 -8.31
C LEU A 48 -4.21 8.88 -7.98
N THR A 49 -3.38 9.90 -7.77
CA THR A 49 -1.98 9.71 -7.35
C THR A 49 -1.91 9.04 -5.98
N ALA A 50 -2.79 9.40 -5.03
CA ALA A 50 -2.89 8.71 -3.74
C ALA A 50 -3.24 7.23 -3.93
N ALA A 51 -4.28 6.92 -4.70
CA ALA A 51 -4.71 5.55 -4.95
C ALA A 51 -3.62 4.69 -5.61
N ALA A 52 -2.98 5.22 -6.66
CA ALA A 52 -1.97 4.50 -7.43
C ALA A 52 -0.65 4.33 -6.68
N ALA A 53 -0.11 5.43 -6.12
CA ALA A 53 1.27 5.46 -5.63
C ALA A 53 1.44 5.14 -4.15
N ALA A 54 0.44 5.41 -3.32
CA ALA A 54 0.54 5.14 -1.89
C ALA A 54 0.01 3.77 -1.53
N ILE A 55 -1.10 3.40 -2.18
CA ILE A 55 -1.87 2.25 -1.77
C ILE A 55 -1.68 1.08 -2.72
N GLY A 56 -1.82 1.32 -4.02
CA GLY A 56 -1.56 0.30 -5.05
C GLY A 56 -0.13 -0.22 -5.00
N SER A 57 0.87 0.64 -5.17
CA SER A 57 2.27 0.22 -5.12
C SER A 57 2.77 -0.04 -3.70
N GLY A 58 2.38 0.75 -2.69
CA GLY A 58 2.90 0.58 -1.32
C GLY A 58 2.49 -0.72 -0.65
N ILE A 59 1.18 -1.03 -0.63
CA ILE A 59 0.65 -2.24 0.00
C ILE A 59 1.05 -3.48 -0.82
N TRP A 60 0.98 -3.41 -2.14
CA TRP A 60 1.39 -4.52 -3.00
C TRP A 60 2.89 -4.80 -2.92
N THR A 61 3.74 -3.77 -2.95
CA THR A 61 5.20 -3.95 -2.86
C THR A 61 5.58 -4.47 -1.48
N MET A 62 4.96 -3.96 -0.41
CA MET A 62 5.11 -4.53 0.95
C MET A 62 4.81 -6.02 0.95
N HIS A 63 3.66 -6.44 0.40
CA HIS A 63 3.23 -7.83 0.39
C HIS A 63 4.23 -8.72 -0.37
N PHE A 64 4.63 -8.35 -1.58
CA PHE A 64 5.54 -9.18 -2.37
C PHE A 64 6.99 -9.17 -1.87
N VAL A 65 7.46 -8.06 -1.28
CA VAL A 65 8.75 -8.02 -0.58
C VAL A 65 8.75 -8.96 0.64
N ALA A 66 7.64 -9.04 1.38
CA ALA A 66 7.50 -10.01 2.46
C ALA A 66 7.43 -11.45 1.93
N MET A 67 6.73 -11.69 0.82
CA MET A 67 6.66 -12.98 0.15
C MET A 67 8.02 -13.46 -0.42
N PHE A 68 8.97 -12.57 -0.71
CA PHE A 68 10.35 -12.98 -1.02
C PHE A 68 11.06 -13.62 0.18
N GLY A 69 10.72 -13.19 1.40
CA GLY A 69 11.20 -13.81 2.63
C GLY A 69 10.51 -15.13 2.95
N PHE A 70 9.45 -15.49 2.21
CA PHE A 70 8.71 -16.73 2.38
C PHE A 70 9.27 -17.82 1.48
N THR A 71 9.91 -18.83 2.08
CA THR A 71 10.31 -20.05 1.37
C THR A 71 9.61 -21.26 1.96
N VAL A 72 9.23 -22.19 1.08
CA VAL A 72 8.67 -23.48 1.45
C VAL A 72 9.70 -24.54 1.16
N ASP A 73 10.13 -25.27 2.19
CA ASP A 73 11.13 -26.33 2.04
C ASP A 73 10.64 -27.44 1.11
N GLY A 74 11.43 -27.77 0.09
CA GLY A 74 11.14 -28.89 -0.81
C GLY A 74 10.34 -28.55 -2.07
N THR A 75 10.09 -27.27 -2.39
CA THR A 75 9.52 -26.87 -3.69
C THR A 75 10.09 -25.54 -4.18
N ALA A 76 10.29 -25.41 -5.49
CA ALA A 76 10.50 -24.11 -6.11
C ALA A 76 9.19 -23.30 -6.04
N LEU A 77 9.29 -22.03 -5.64
CA LEU A 77 8.18 -21.09 -5.64
C LEU A 77 8.05 -20.51 -7.06
N ARG A 78 6.87 -20.62 -7.67
CA ARG A 78 6.56 -19.95 -8.94
C ARG A 78 5.33 -19.06 -8.79
N TYR A 79 5.21 -18.07 -9.67
CA TYR A 79 4.10 -17.13 -9.67
C TYR A 79 3.34 -17.17 -11.00
N ASP A 80 2.01 -17.18 -10.86
CA ASP A 80 1.07 -16.94 -11.94
C ASP A 80 1.04 -15.43 -12.24
N VAL A 81 1.60 -15.05 -13.40
CA VAL A 81 1.76 -13.64 -13.80
C VAL A 81 0.41 -12.92 -13.91
N PRO A 82 -0.62 -13.46 -14.61
CA PRO A 82 -1.95 -12.86 -14.65
C PRO A 82 -2.56 -12.57 -13.27
N LEU A 83 -2.53 -13.54 -12.35
CA LEU A 83 -3.10 -13.36 -11.01
C LEU A 83 -2.32 -12.33 -10.18
N THR A 84 -1.00 -12.28 -10.36
CA THR A 84 -0.13 -11.29 -9.70
C THR A 84 -0.42 -9.86 -10.18
N VAL A 85 -0.65 -9.68 -11.49
CA VAL A 85 -1.07 -8.39 -12.04
C VAL A 85 -2.49 -8.05 -11.59
N LEU A 86 -3.39 -9.03 -11.54
CA LEU A 86 -4.76 -8.82 -11.09
C LEU A 86 -4.80 -8.37 -9.61
N SER A 87 -3.94 -8.91 -8.75
CA SER A 87 -3.85 -8.48 -7.35
C SER A 87 -3.43 -7.01 -7.22
N LEU A 88 -2.49 -6.55 -8.06
CA LEU A 88 -2.11 -5.14 -8.15
C LEU A 88 -3.27 -4.27 -8.60
N LEU A 89 -4.00 -4.68 -9.65
CA LEU A 89 -5.15 -3.95 -10.17
C LEU A 89 -6.28 -3.83 -9.14
N VAL A 90 -6.57 -4.92 -8.42
CA VAL A 90 -7.54 -4.93 -7.32
C VAL A 90 -7.13 -3.96 -6.22
N ALA A 91 -5.84 -3.94 -5.86
CA ALA A 91 -5.32 -3.00 -4.87
C ALA A 91 -5.55 -1.55 -5.28
N VAL A 92 -5.15 -1.18 -6.50
CA VAL A 92 -5.30 0.19 -7.03
C VAL A 92 -6.78 0.58 -7.11
N ALA A 93 -7.62 -0.29 -7.70
CA ALA A 93 -9.00 0.03 -8.00
C ALA A 93 -9.89 0.07 -6.75
N VAL A 94 -9.87 -1.00 -5.94
CA VAL A 94 -10.77 -1.15 -4.80
C VAL A 94 -10.34 -0.22 -3.68
N VAL A 95 -9.04 -0.15 -3.38
CA VAL A 95 -8.61 0.76 -2.34
C VAL A 95 -8.69 2.22 -2.79
N GLY A 96 -8.39 2.50 -4.06
CA GLY A 96 -8.64 3.81 -4.64
C GLY A 96 -10.09 4.24 -4.46
N LEU A 97 -11.06 3.37 -4.78
CA LEU A 97 -12.47 3.64 -4.55
C LEU A 97 -12.77 4.01 -3.08
N GLY A 98 -12.20 3.29 -2.12
CA GLY A 98 -12.36 3.60 -0.70
C GLY A 98 -11.85 4.99 -0.31
N VAL A 99 -10.69 5.41 -0.84
CA VAL A 99 -10.16 6.77 -0.67
C VAL A 99 -11.05 7.81 -1.33
N PHE A 100 -11.58 7.54 -2.53
CA PHE A 100 -12.52 8.43 -3.20
C PHE A 100 -13.83 8.61 -2.41
N VAL A 101 -14.35 7.53 -1.80
CA VAL A 101 -15.54 7.58 -0.94
C VAL A 101 -15.34 8.49 0.28
N VAL A 102 -14.17 8.45 0.91
CA VAL A 102 -13.81 9.37 1.99
C VAL A 102 -13.58 10.78 1.46
N GLY A 103 -12.86 10.89 0.34
CA GLY A 103 -12.52 12.14 -0.31
C GLY A 103 -13.76 12.97 -0.63
N TYR A 104 -14.78 12.41 -1.27
CA TYR A 104 -16.01 13.10 -1.69
C TYR A 104 -17.17 13.01 -0.69
N GLY A 105 -16.96 12.33 0.44
CA GLY A 105 -17.97 12.11 1.46
C GLY A 105 -18.45 13.38 2.17
N ARG A 106 -19.77 13.65 2.14
CA ARG A 106 -20.38 14.75 2.92
C ARG A 106 -20.55 14.42 4.41
N HIS A 107 -20.76 13.15 4.75
CA HIS A 107 -20.94 12.68 6.14
C HIS A 107 -19.71 11.91 6.61
N ARG A 108 -18.90 12.53 7.49
CA ARG A 108 -17.61 11.98 7.95
C ARG A 108 -17.71 10.54 8.47
N GLY A 109 -18.67 10.24 9.35
CA GLY A 109 -18.80 8.89 9.92
C GLY A 109 -19.14 7.82 8.88
N ARG A 110 -20.15 8.06 8.05
CA ARG A 110 -20.58 7.09 7.02
C ARG A 110 -19.52 6.89 5.95
N SER A 111 -18.84 7.95 5.54
CA SER A 111 -17.78 7.89 4.55
C SER A 111 -16.53 7.17 5.06
N LEU A 112 -16.17 7.33 6.34
CA LEU A 112 -15.08 6.56 6.95
C LEU A 112 -15.43 5.08 7.06
N LEU A 113 -16.67 4.74 7.45
CA LEU A 113 -17.11 3.35 7.53
C LEU A 113 -17.10 2.68 6.14
N LEU A 114 -17.73 3.30 5.14
CA LEU A 114 -17.77 2.77 3.78
C LEU A 114 -16.38 2.72 3.15
N GLY A 115 -15.60 3.79 3.29
CA GLY A 115 -14.24 3.85 2.78
C GLY A 115 -13.31 2.83 3.44
N GLY A 116 -13.44 2.63 4.76
CA GLY A 116 -12.70 1.63 5.53
C GLY A 116 -13.05 0.20 5.15
N LEU A 117 -14.34 -0.10 4.98
CA LEU A 117 -14.80 -1.40 4.46
C LEU A 117 -14.25 -1.65 3.06
N THR A 118 -14.44 -0.72 2.12
CA THR A 118 -13.97 -0.88 0.74
C THR A 118 -12.45 -1.02 0.68
N THR A 119 -11.71 -0.16 1.38
CA THR A 119 -10.25 -0.18 1.42
C THR A 119 -9.74 -1.47 2.07
N GLY A 120 -10.30 -1.87 3.21
CA GLY A 120 -9.92 -3.10 3.90
C GLY A 120 -10.19 -4.36 3.07
N SER A 121 -11.34 -4.43 2.40
CA SER A 121 -11.66 -5.51 1.46
C SER A 121 -10.71 -5.52 0.27
N GLY A 122 -10.28 -4.36 -0.23
CA GLY A 122 -9.26 -4.26 -1.29
C GLY A 122 -7.89 -4.78 -0.84
N VAL A 123 -7.46 -4.45 0.38
CA VAL A 123 -6.20 -4.94 0.96
C VAL A 123 -6.23 -6.46 1.15
N ALA A 124 -7.30 -6.98 1.76
CA ALA A 124 -7.47 -8.42 1.95
C ALA A 124 -7.57 -9.14 0.59
N GLY A 125 -8.34 -8.59 -0.36
CA GLY A 125 -8.47 -9.12 -1.71
C GLY A 125 -7.14 -9.20 -2.45
N MET A 126 -6.34 -8.14 -2.41
CA MET A 126 -4.99 -8.14 -2.97
C MET A 126 -4.12 -9.22 -2.32
N HIS A 127 -4.13 -9.31 -0.99
CA HIS A 127 -3.32 -10.29 -0.25
C HIS A 127 -3.66 -11.73 -0.66
N TYR A 128 -4.95 -12.10 -0.61
CA TYR A 128 -5.35 -13.47 -0.94
C TYR A 128 -5.24 -13.79 -2.42
N LEU A 129 -5.41 -12.80 -3.31
CA LEU A 129 -5.19 -12.99 -4.74
C LEU A 129 -3.70 -13.12 -5.07
N GLY A 130 -2.83 -12.40 -4.36
CA GLY A 130 -1.38 -12.58 -4.40
C GLY A 130 -0.97 -13.98 -3.93
N MET A 131 -1.58 -14.48 -2.85
CA MET A 131 -1.38 -15.85 -2.39
C MET A 131 -1.91 -16.89 -3.37
N ALA A 132 -3.05 -16.65 -4.02
CA ALA A 132 -3.59 -17.53 -5.06
C ALA A 132 -2.70 -17.58 -6.32
N ALA A 133 -1.86 -16.57 -6.54
CA ALA A 133 -0.87 -16.57 -7.62
C ALA A 133 0.33 -17.50 -7.33
N VAL A 134 0.53 -17.92 -6.07
CA VAL A 134 1.62 -18.81 -5.68
C VAL A 134 1.38 -20.21 -6.22
N ARG A 135 2.36 -20.73 -6.95
CA ARG A 135 2.41 -22.09 -7.48
C ARG A 135 3.51 -22.87 -6.77
N ILE A 136 3.12 -23.95 -6.12
CA ILE A 136 3.99 -24.90 -5.42
C ILE A 136 3.57 -26.34 -5.75
N HIS A 137 4.45 -27.33 -5.50
CA HIS A 137 4.09 -28.75 -5.62
C HIS A 137 3.22 -29.21 -4.43
N GLY A 138 2.00 -28.69 -4.35
CA GLY A 138 1.10 -28.91 -3.24
C GLY A 138 -0.09 -27.95 -3.24
N GLU A 139 -0.86 -27.99 -2.17
CA GLU A 139 -2.00 -27.10 -1.94
C GLU A 139 -1.76 -26.20 -0.73
N LEU A 140 -2.13 -24.93 -0.87
CA LEU A 140 -2.24 -23.99 0.25
C LEU A 140 -3.65 -24.12 0.84
N ARG A 141 -3.75 -24.60 2.09
CA ARG A 141 -5.01 -24.64 2.83
C ARG A 141 -5.06 -23.49 3.83
N TYR A 142 -6.23 -22.88 3.98
CA TYR A 142 -6.43 -21.74 4.86
C TYR A 142 -7.35 -22.10 6.02
N GLN A 143 -7.00 -21.67 7.23
CA GLN A 143 -7.93 -21.70 8.36
C GLN A 143 -8.89 -20.51 8.28
N ALA A 144 -10.19 -20.78 8.08
CA ALA A 144 -11.20 -19.75 7.86
C ALA A 144 -11.28 -18.72 9.02
N GLY A 145 -11.08 -19.15 10.27
CA GLY A 145 -11.08 -18.25 11.43
C GLY A 145 -9.95 -17.23 11.39
N THR A 146 -8.73 -17.66 11.09
CA THR A 146 -7.55 -16.78 11.00
C THR A 146 -7.61 -15.88 9.77
N VAL A 147 -8.21 -16.36 8.66
CA VAL A 147 -8.52 -15.52 7.49
C VAL A 147 -9.52 -14.42 7.86
N ALA A 148 -10.62 -14.76 8.52
CA ALA A 148 -11.59 -13.77 8.97
C ALA A 148 -10.96 -12.73 9.91
N LEU A 149 -10.08 -13.16 10.81
CA LEU A 149 -9.32 -12.26 11.67
C LEU A 149 -8.42 -11.31 10.87
N SER A 150 -7.68 -11.81 9.88
CA SER A 150 -6.85 -10.96 9.00
C SER A 150 -7.69 -9.92 8.24
N VAL A 151 -8.86 -10.31 7.73
CA VAL A 151 -9.80 -9.39 7.06
C VAL A 151 -10.31 -8.32 8.02
N LEU A 152 -10.66 -8.68 9.27
CA LEU A 152 -11.10 -7.73 10.28
C LEU A 152 -9.98 -6.74 10.65
N ILE A 153 -8.75 -7.21 10.80
CA ILE A 153 -7.58 -6.35 11.01
C ILE A 153 -7.39 -5.43 9.81
N ALA A 154 -7.56 -5.91 8.57
CA ALA A 154 -7.41 -5.09 7.37
C ALA A 154 -8.46 -3.97 7.29
N VAL A 155 -9.72 -4.26 7.60
CA VAL A 155 -10.79 -3.25 7.67
C VAL A 155 -10.53 -2.25 8.79
N GLY A 156 -10.12 -2.72 9.98
CA GLY A 156 -9.78 -1.84 11.10
C GLY A 156 -8.60 -0.91 10.77
N ALA A 157 -7.52 -1.46 10.22
CA ALA A 157 -6.34 -0.73 9.78
C ALA A 157 -6.67 0.30 8.71
N ALA A 158 -7.45 -0.09 7.70
CA ALA A 158 -7.94 0.78 6.64
C ALA A 158 -8.79 1.94 7.18
N THR A 159 -9.69 1.65 8.11
CA THR A 159 -10.54 2.66 8.74
C THR A 159 -9.72 3.64 9.57
N ALA A 160 -8.77 3.13 10.38
CA ALA A 160 -7.87 3.96 11.17
C ALA A 160 -6.98 4.84 10.29
N ALA A 161 -6.48 4.31 9.18
CA ALA A 161 -5.71 5.05 8.18
C ALA A 161 -6.49 6.21 7.56
N LEU A 162 -7.71 5.95 7.10
CA LEU A 162 -8.59 6.97 6.54
C LEU A 162 -9.01 8.01 7.58
N TRP A 163 -9.24 7.57 8.82
CA TRP A 163 -9.53 8.47 9.94
C TRP A 163 -8.35 9.38 10.28
N ALA A 164 -7.13 8.83 10.31
CA ALA A 164 -5.90 9.61 10.48
C ALA A 164 -5.74 10.63 9.35
N ALA A 165 -6.09 10.25 8.11
CA ALA A 165 -6.02 11.13 6.95
C ALA A 165 -6.95 12.34 6.97
N VAL A 166 -8.07 12.26 7.68
CA VAL A 166 -8.99 13.40 7.82
C VAL A 166 -8.79 14.19 9.12
N THR A 167 -8.15 13.58 10.13
CA THR A 167 -8.00 14.15 11.47
C THR A 167 -6.65 14.85 11.66
N ILE A 168 -5.57 14.28 11.13
CA ILE A 168 -4.21 14.73 11.41
C ILE A 168 -3.81 15.89 10.51
N ARG A 169 -3.35 16.98 11.13
CA ARG A 169 -2.84 18.18 10.43
C ARG A 169 -1.35 18.42 10.65
N ASN A 170 -0.76 17.84 11.70
CA ASN A 170 0.65 17.99 12.05
C ASN A 170 1.52 16.95 11.33
N ALA A 171 2.66 17.38 10.76
CA ALA A 171 3.62 16.51 10.09
C ALA A 171 4.19 15.41 10.99
N TYR A 172 4.46 15.69 12.26
CA TYR A 172 4.97 14.70 13.21
C TYR A 172 3.91 13.62 13.52
N ALA A 173 2.67 14.05 13.72
CA ALA A 173 1.55 13.13 13.91
C ALA A 173 1.27 12.30 12.64
N ALA A 174 1.46 12.89 11.46
CA ALA A 174 1.32 12.19 10.18
C ALA A 174 2.41 11.13 9.99
N ALA A 175 3.65 11.42 10.40
CA ALA A 175 4.74 10.45 10.42
C ALA A 175 4.46 9.31 11.41
N ALA A 176 4.03 9.62 12.64
CA ALA A 176 3.65 8.62 13.62
C ALA A 176 2.49 7.73 13.12
N ALA A 177 1.47 8.33 12.50
CA ALA A 177 0.36 7.59 11.91
C ALA A 177 0.81 6.68 10.77
N ALA A 178 1.73 7.12 9.91
CA ALA A 178 2.27 6.30 8.84
C ALA A 178 3.03 5.07 9.35
N LEU A 179 3.78 5.20 10.46
CA LEU A 179 4.45 4.08 11.12
C LEU A 179 3.43 3.08 11.69
N VAL A 180 2.44 3.58 12.44
CA VAL A 180 1.35 2.74 12.99
C VAL A 180 0.57 2.02 11.88
N MET A 181 0.29 2.73 10.79
CA MET A 181 -0.35 2.15 9.60
C MET A 181 0.54 1.06 9.00
N GLY A 182 1.84 1.30 8.85
CA GLY A 182 2.79 0.29 8.37
C GLY A 182 2.73 -0.98 9.22
N VAL A 183 2.65 -0.85 10.55
CA VAL A 183 2.56 -2.00 11.46
C VAL A 183 1.26 -2.73 11.20
N ALA A 184 0.15 -2.00 11.11
CA ALA A 184 -1.16 -2.58 10.89
C ALA A 184 -1.25 -3.34 9.56
N VAL A 185 -0.73 -2.79 8.46
CA VAL A 185 -0.71 -3.51 7.17
C VAL A 185 0.22 -4.73 7.25
N SER A 186 1.40 -4.63 7.87
CA SER A 186 2.26 -5.79 8.10
C SER A 186 1.56 -6.88 8.93
N CYS A 187 0.80 -6.50 9.97
CA CYS A 187 0.02 -7.44 10.77
C CYS A 187 -1.03 -8.18 9.93
N THR A 188 -1.70 -7.52 8.98
CA THR A 188 -2.64 -8.21 8.08
C THR A 188 -1.95 -9.29 7.25
N HIS A 189 -0.76 -8.98 6.72
CA HIS A 189 0.03 -9.90 5.93
C HIS A 189 0.48 -11.10 6.77
N TYR A 190 1.13 -10.88 7.91
CA TYR A 190 1.63 -11.99 8.74
C TYR A 190 0.50 -12.80 9.38
N THR A 191 -0.63 -12.18 9.74
CA THR A 191 -1.81 -12.92 10.22
C THR A 191 -2.40 -13.77 9.10
N GLY A 192 -2.45 -13.24 7.87
CA GLY A 192 -2.89 -13.99 6.70
C GLY A 192 -1.97 -15.16 6.39
N MET A 193 -0.66 -14.98 6.50
CA MET A 193 0.34 -16.04 6.34
C MET A 193 0.24 -17.10 7.44
N ALA A 194 -0.03 -16.70 8.69
CA ALA A 194 -0.24 -17.63 9.80
C ALA A 194 -1.47 -18.53 9.59
N ALA A 195 -2.41 -18.15 8.71
CA ALA A 195 -3.56 -18.97 8.35
C ALA A 195 -3.21 -20.11 7.36
N VAL A 196 -2.03 -20.06 6.74
CA VAL A 196 -1.65 -20.94 5.63
C VAL A 196 -1.06 -22.26 6.15
N HIS A 197 -1.55 -23.37 5.63
CA HIS A 197 -0.97 -24.69 5.83
C HIS A 197 -0.60 -25.32 4.49
N VAL A 198 0.70 -25.61 4.32
CA VAL A 198 1.23 -26.19 3.10
C VAL A 198 1.11 -27.71 3.15
N HIS A 199 0.33 -28.27 2.22
CA HIS A 199 0.24 -29.71 2.00
C HIS A 199 1.03 -30.06 0.75
N MET A 200 2.21 -30.66 0.93
CA MET A 200 3.07 -31.07 -0.18
C MET A 200 2.54 -32.33 -0.85
N ALA A 201 2.55 -32.35 -2.18
CA ALA A 201 2.27 -33.53 -2.99
C ALA A 201 3.55 -33.98 -3.73
N PRO A 202 3.71 -35.27 -4.05
CA PRO A 202 4.86 -35.73 -4.82
C PRO A 202 4.97 -34.96 -6.13
N ALA A 203 6.13 -34.35 -6.41
CA ALA A 203 6.37 -33.60 -7.63
C ALA A 203 6.33 -34.54 -8.84
N ARG A 204 5.22 -34.53 -9.59
CA ARG A 204 5.01 -35.38 -10.78
C ARG A 204 5.21 -34.65 -12.11
N THR A 205 5.24 -33.31 -12.10
CA THR A 205 5.36 -32.44 -13.28
C THR A 205 6.04 -31.12 -12.90
N GLY A 206 6.77 -30.48 -13.83
CA GLY A 206 7.32 -29.14 -13.59
C GLY A 206 6.23 -28.09 -13.39
N LEU A 207 6.40 -27.20 -12.39
CA LEU A 207 5.48 -26.08 -12.15
C LEU A 207 5.53 -25.08 -13.31
N GLY A 208 4.38 -24.68 -13.87
CA GLY A 208 4.30 -23.53 -14.76
C GLY A 208 4.41 -22.19 -14.00
N GLY A 209 4.66 -21.10 -14.71
CA GLY A 209 4.75 -19.75 -14.15
C GLY A 209 6.17 -19.19 -14.10
N ALA A 210 6.28 -17.92 -13.71
CA ALA A 210 7.55 -17.21 -13.63
C ALA A 210 8.23 -17.47 -12.28
N THR A 211 9.56 -17.48 -12.26
CA THR A 211 10.29 -17.49 -10.99
C THR A 211 10.17 -16.13 -10.29
N PRO A 212 10.40 -16.07 -8.97
CA PRO A 212 10.31 -14.82 -8.22
C PRO A 212 11.28 -13.75 -8.76
N LEU A 213 12.48 -14.17 -9.18
CA LEU A 213 13.51 -13.28 -9.73
C LEU A 213 13.21 -12.78 -11.14
N GLU A 214 12.51 -13.57 -11.97
CA GLU A 214 12.19 -13.18 -13.35
C GLU A 214 11.10 -12.11 -13.44
N PHE A 215 10.12 -12.16 -12.53
CA PHE A 215 8.91 -11.32 -12.66
C PHE A 215 8.64 -10.45 -11.43
N VAL A 216 8.58 -11.06 -10.25
CA VAL A 216 8.19 -10.34 -9.03
C VAL A 216 9.28 -9.36 -8.61
N PHE A 217 10.56 -9.72 -8.75
CA PHE A 217 11.67 -8.89 -8.31
C PHE A 217 11.78 -7.58 -9.12
N PRO A 218 11.82 -7.60 -10.47
CA PRO A 218 11.84 -6.37 -11.25
C PRO A 218 10.60 -5.50 -11.01
N LEU A 219 9.43 -6.13 -10.86
CA LEU A 219 8.18 -5.41 -10.61
C LEU A 219 8.18 -4.73 -9.23
N ALA A 220 8.63 -5.42 -8.18
CA ALA A 220 8.77 -4.86 -6.84
C ALA A 220 9.81 -3.73 -6.79
N VAL A 221 10.94 -3.88 -7.47
CA VAL A 221 11.96 -2.82 -7.58
C VAL A 221 11.43 -1.61 -8.34
N GLY A 222 10.72 -1.81 -9.45
CA GLY A 222 10.13 -0.74 -10.25
C GLY A 222 9.07 0.04 -9.47
N LEU A 223 8.13 -0.66 -8.84
CA LEU A 223 7.08 -0.04 -8.02
C LEU A 223 7.64 0.61 -6.74
N GLY A 224 8.67 0.00 -6.14
CA GLY A 224 9.35 0.57 -4.98
C GLY A 224 10.13 1.83 -5.31
N SER A 225 10.83 1.84 -6.45
CA SER A 225 11.52 3.04 -6.96
C SER A 225 10.52 4.15 -7.28
N PHE A 226 9.41 3.83 -7.94
CA PHE A 226 8.34 4.78 -8.19
C PHE A 226 7.78 5.37 -6.89
N LEU A 227 7.53 4.53 -5.88
CA LEU A 227 7.02 4.98 -4.59
C LEU A 227 8.02 5.89 -3.86
N PHE A 228 9.30 5.55 -3.89
CA PHE A 228 10.37 6.37 -3.32
C PHE A 228 10.45 7.74 -4.01
N LEU A 229 10.48 7.77 -5.35
CA LEU A 229 10.54 9.01 -6.13
C LEU A 229 9.28 9.87 -5.95
N ALA A 230 8.09 9.26 -5.94
CA ALA A 230 6.84 9.96 -5.69
C ALA A 230 6.80 10.53 -4.26
N SER A 231 7.32 9.79 -3.27
CA SER A 231 7.44 10.27 -1.90
C SER A 231 8.41 11.45 -1.78
N ALA A 232 9.57 11.37 -2.42
CA ALA A 232 10.53 12.46 -2.48
C ALA A 232 9.94 13.70 -3.17
N PHE A 233 9.27 13.52 -4.32
CA PHE A 233 8.59 14.61 -5.03
C PHE A 233 7.50 15.27 -4.19
N VAL A 234 6.66 14.48 -3.50
CA VAL A 234 5.62 15.02 -2.61
C VAL A 234 6.21 15.67 -1.35
N ALA A 235 7.36 15.19 -0.86
CA ALA A 235 8.06 15.79 0.27
C ALA A 235 8.74 17.12 -0.10
N LEU A 236 9.30 17.22 -1.30
CA LEU A 236 10.01 18.41 -1.80
C LEU A 236 9.08 19.45 -2.45
N SER A 237 7.88 19.04 -2.88
CA SER A 237 6.93 19.98 -3.49
C SER A 237 6.40 20.95 -2.42
N PRO A 238 6.44 22.27 -2.68
CA PRO A 238 6.06 23.26 -1.68
C PRO A 238 4.60 23.09 -1.26
N THR A 239 4.36 23.37 0.00
CA THR A 239 3.02 23.38 0.58
C THR A 239 2.21 24.57 0.06
N ALA A 240 0.89 24.50 0.15
CA ALA A 240 0.02 25.61 -0.28
C ALA A 240 0.32 26.92 0.47
N GLN A 241 0.84 26.85 1.70
CA GLN A 241 1.28 28.02 2.47
C GLN A 241 2.57 28.62 1.89
N GLU A 242 3.54 27.81 1.48
CA GLU A 242 4.75 28.29 0.81
C GLU A 242 4.43 28.90 -0.56
N HIS A 243 3.52 28.30 -1.35
CA HIS A 243 3.04 28.92 -2.60
C HIS A 243 2.28 30.24 -2.39
N ALA A 244 1.62 30.43 -1.24
CA ALA A 244 1.01 31.71 -0.89
C ALA A 244 2.10 32.73 -0.51
N ALA A 245 3.07 32.34 0.32
CA ALA A 245 4.19 33.18 0.73
C ALA A 245 5.08 33.60 -0.46
N TYR A 246 5.33 32.71 -1.42
CA TYR A 246 6.07 33.06 -2.65
C TYR A 246 5.29 34.02 -3.56
N ARG A 247 3.95 33.90 -3.62
CA ARG A 247 3.12 34.85 -4.38
C ARG A 247 3.11 36.22 -3.71
N GLU A 248 2.92 36.26 -2.40
CA GLU A 248 2.91 37.50 -1.63
C GLU A 248 4.29 38.19 -1.68
N ALA A 249 5.39 37.44 -1.55
CA ALA A 249 6.74 37.97 -1.73
C ALA A 249 6.99 38.48 -3.16
N GLY A 250 6.44 37.81 -4.18
CA GLY A 250 6.51 38.25 -5.57
C GLY A 250 5.72 39.53 -5.83
N GLU A 251 4.52 39.65 -5.26
CA GLU A 251 3.69 40.86 -5.35
C GLU A 251 4.37 42.06 -4.68
N LEU A 252 4.93 41.88 -3.47
CA LEU A 252 5.69 42.91 -2.77
C LEU A 252 6.94 43.35 -3.55
N ALA A 253 7.67 42.42 -4.16
CA ALA A 253 8.84 42.75 -4.98
C ALA A 253 8.47 43.56 -6.25
N VAL A 254 7.32 43.27 -6.87
CA VAL A 254 6.81 44.05 -8.00
C VAL A 254 6.37 45.45 -7.57
N GLU A 255 5.75 45.57 -6.40
CA GLU A 255 5.33 46.86 -5.84
C GLU A 255 6.52 47.78 -5.49
N GLU A 256 7.59 47.21 -4.91
CA GLU A 256 8.84 47.91 -4.62
C GLU A 256 9.54 48.39 -5.90
N LEU A 257 9.64 47.53 -6.92
CA LEU A 257 10.21 47.91 -8.22
C LEU A 257 9.39 49.01 -8.91
N GLY A 258 8.07 48.99 -8.77
CA GLY A 258 7.19 50.02 -9.30
C GLY A 258 7.27 51.37 -8.58
N ARG A 259 7.64 51.39 -7.28
CA ARG A 259 7.89 52.63 -6.51
C ARG A 259 9.26 53.25 -6.77
N ALA A 260 10.21 52.47 -7.26
CA ALA A 260 11.58 52.90 -7.51
C ALA A 260 11.83 53.44 -8.94
N ALA A 261 10.85 53.31 -9.84
CA ALA A 261 10.87 53.80 -11.22
C ALA A 261 10.11 55.13 -11.35
#